data_AF-A0A966WB14-F1
#
_entry.id   AF-A0A966WB14-F1
#
_cell.length_a   1.000
_cell.length_b   1.000
_cell.length_c   1.000
_cell.angle_alpha   90.00
_cell.angle_beta   90.00
_cell.angle_gamma   90.00
#
_symmetry.space_group_name_H-M   'P 1'
#
loop_
_entity.id
_entity.type
_entity.pdbx_description
1 polymer ?
#
loop_
_entity_poly.entity_id
_entity_poly.type
_entity_poly.pdbx_seq_one_letter_code
_entity_poly.pdbx_strand_id
1 'polypeptide(L)'
;MTSPASSDRLAHDDSRSAYRPSWLAWLISLFSGTGGLIVKIVLLSLLNAMVGWAIIVLFTQDRVMWALGTLAVLGIFDFVYLRPNKLLPAKFILPGSVLLIAYLIIPIFFTINTAFQKYSTGHVLTKSEAITTNIEQNVVQGEKFFLMTPTRDGSGALVLVLVDDTTGQTYLGRSSGLEEIDPASVAVDEFGDVIPPEGLTALVGDELFGADAELADFEVPLEGGGVIKTEGISGAYESEPGLAYDSARDVMTATDTGVEYSDNGRGSFVSPDGDELVVGWREYIGFENFTAVITNPLVRAPFLRAFVWTITFAASTVLISFAIGLFLAKLLDKPKFRLKKMYRSLLVIPYAVPGFLSLLVFRGLLNDDYGLINKLLPFDTPWLFDPWWARVSVILVSVWLTTPYFLLVCMGALQAIPGELVEAARVDGAGRWQVFRKVTLPLLLVVVTPLLIASFAYNFNNFNNVFLLTGGGPSSDDQSVAGATDILISYTYKLAFEAGKGQDYGLASAISIYIFFIVAAMSASGFLRSKALENMK
;
A
#
# COMPACT_ATOMS: atom_id res chain seq x y z
N MET A 1 -71.32 69.45 -10.49
CA MET A 1 -71.30 69.07 -11.92
C MET A 1 -70.75 67.64 -11.98
N THR A 2 -71.57 66.61 -11.76
CA THR A 2 -72.32 65.82 -12.78
C THR A 2 -71.42 64.96 -13.67
N SER A 3 -71.32 63.67 -13.31
CA SER A 3 -71.30 62.37 -14.05
C SER A 3 -71.23 62.35 -15.61
N PRO A 4 -70.98 61.20 -16.31
CA PRO A 4 -70.78 59.80 -15.87
C PRO A 4 -69.69 59.00 -16.65
N ALA A 5 -69.61 57.71 -16.32
CA ALA A 5 -68.80 56.63 -16.88
C ALA A 5 -69.13 56.20 -18.34
N SER A 6 -68.11 55.67 -19.04
CA SER A 6 -68.21 54.62 -20.09
C SER A 6 -66.84 53.95 -20.26
N SER A 7 -66.64 52.75 -19.74
CA SER A 7 -66.58 51.48 -20.50
C SER A 7 -65.44 51.40 -21.53
N ASP A 8 -64.31 50.77 -21.18
CA ASP A 8 -63.51 50.06 -22.17
C ASP A 8 -62.83 48.80 -21.58
N ARG A 9 -63.42 47.67 -21.98
CA ARG A 9 -62.82 46.36 -22.31
C ARG A 9 -61.58 45.91 -21.54
N LEU A 10 -61.83 45.02 -20.58
CA LEU A 10 -60.88 44.01 -20.10
C LEU A 10 -60.47 43.09 -21.27
N ALA A 11 -59.25 43.24 -21.75
CA ALA A 11 -58.59 42.21 -22.55
C ALA A 11 -58.09 41.11 -21.62
N HIS A 12 -58.59 39.90 -21.81
CA HIS A 12 -58.06 38.66 -21.25
C HIS A 12 -56.61 38.47 -21.71
N ASP A 13 -55.64 38.70 -20.82
CA ASP A 13 -54.28 38.16 -20.97
C ASP A 13 -54.29 36.75 -20.36
N ASP A 14 -54.64 35.78 -21.19
CA ASP A 14 -54.62 34.36 -20.87
C ASP A 14 -53.20 33.80 -21.11
N SER A 15 -52.20 34.34 -20.41
CA SER A 15 -50.85 33.80 -20.37
C SER A 15 -50.65 32.98 -19.09
N ARG A 16 -51.28 31.79 -19.07
CA ARG A 16 -50.81 30.71 -18.19
C ARG A 16 -49.37 30.39 -18.60
N SER A 17 -48.41 30.99 -17.93
CA SER A 17 -47.01 30.59 -18.01
C SER A 17 -46.94 29.14 -17.54
N ALA A 18 -46.92 28.21 -18.49
CA ALA A 18 -46.72 26.81 -18.22
C ALA A 18 -45.40 26.69 -17.47
N TYR A 19 -45.47 26.31 -16.19
CA TYR A 19 -44.29 25.99 -15.39
C TYR A 19 -43.47 24.96 -16.17
N ARG A 20 -42.39 25.40 -16.81
CA ARG A 20 -41.46 24.50 -17.49
C ARG A 20 -40.62 23.87 -16.40
N PRO A 21 -40.76 22.57 -16.10
CA PRO A 21 -39.92 21.93 -15.11
C PRO A 21 -38.46 22.17 -15.52
N SER A 22 -37.62 22.51 -14.55
CA SER A 22 -36.18 22.58 -14.79
C SER A 22 -35.71 21.25 -15.38
N TRP A 23 -34.65 21.27 -16.18
CA TRP A 23 -34.08 20.04 -16.76
C TRP A 23 -33.78 18.97 -15.70
N LEU A 24 -33.45 19.39 -14.47
CA LEU A 24 -33.33 18.54 -13.28
C LEU A 24 -34.65 17.92 -12.84
N ALA A 25 -35.74 18.68 -12.79
CA ALA A 25 -37.06 18.15 -12.44
C ALA A 25 -37.58 17.16 -13.51
N TRP A 26 -37.29 17.41 -14.79
CA TRP A 26 -37.56 16.46 -15.87
C TRP A 26 -36.72 15.18 -15.71
N LEU A 27 -35.42 15.30 -15.40
CA LEU A 27 -34.56 14.15 -15.10
C LEU A 27 -35.04 13.33 -13.91
N ILE A 28 -35.49 13.98 -12.83
CA ILE A 28 -36.03 13.29 -11.66
C ILE A 28 -37.35 12.59 -12.00
N SER A 29 -38.16 13.19 -12.88
CA SER A 29 -39.42 12.59 -13.32
C SER A 29 -39.22 11.26 -14.07
N LEU A 30 -38.11 11.08 -14.80
CA LEU A 30 -37.72 9.82 -15.44
C LEU A 30 -37.54 8.66 -14.45
N PHE A 31 -37.27 8.95 -13.17
CA PHE A 31 -37.11 7.94 -12.11
C PHE A 31 -38.36 7.75 -11.23
N SER A 32 -39.48 8.39 -11.62
CA SER A 32 -40.78 8.31 -10.95
C SER A 32 -41.82 7.55 -11.80
N GLY A 33 -42.85 6.98 -11.15
CA GLY A 33 -43.90 6.21 -11.82
C GLY A 33 -43.41 4.90 -12.47
N THR A 34 -44.21 4.36 -13.38
CA THR A 34 -43.94 3.07 -14.07
C THR A 34 -42.69 3.13 -14.95
N GLY A 35 -42.44 4.25 -15.63
CA GLY A 35 -41.23 4.45 -16.43
C GLY A 35 -39.96 4.41 -15.58
N GLY A 36 -39.96 5.07 -14.42
CA GLY A 36 -38.84 5.02 -13.49
C GLY A 36 -38.61 3.65 -12.86
N LEU A 37 -39.64 2.82 -12.73
CA LEU A 37 -39.50 1.43 -12.31
C LEU A 37 -38.82 0.59 -13.40
N ILE A 38 -39.20 0.77 -14.68
CA ILE A 38 -38.55 0.08 -15.82
C ILE A 38 -37.08 0.46 -15.90
N VAL A 39 -36.74 1.75 -15.81
CA VAL A 39 -35.35 2.21 -15.83
C VAL A 39 -34.54 1.59 -14.69
N LYS A 40 -35.10 1.52 -13.47
CA LYS A 40 -34.44 0.87 -12.33
C LYS A 40 -34.18 -0.61 -12.58
N ILE A 41 -35.16 -1.34 -13.12
CA ILE A 41 -35.01 -2.76 -13.44
C ILE A 41 -33.94 -2.94 -14.51
N VAL A 42 -33.94 -2.14 -15.57
CA VAL A 42 -32.92 -2.25 -16.64
C VAL A 42 -31.51 -2.02 -16.07
N LEU A 43 -31.33 -0.98 -15.26
CA LEU A 43 -30.02 -0.68 -14.65
C LEU A 43 -29.58 -1.79 -13.68
N LEU A 44 -30.50 -2.30 -12.85
CA LEU A 44 -30.20 -3.43 -11.95
C LEU A 44 -29.89 -4.70 -12.73
N SER A 45 -30.62 -5.00 -13.81
CA SER A 45 -30.34 -6.17 -14.65
C SER A 45 -28.97 -6.10 -15.31
N LEU A 46 -28.53 -4.92 -15.76
CA LEU A 46 -27.18 -4.72 -16.29
C LEU A 46 -26.11 -4.92 -15.22
N LEU A 47 -26.33 -4.37 -14.03
CA LEU A 47 -25.45 -4.59 -12.87
C LEU A 47 -25.37 -6.08 -12.52
N ASN A 48 -26.52 -6.76 -12.47
CA ASN A 48 -26.62 -8.17 -12.13
C ASN A 48 -25.96 -9.06 -13.18
N ALA A 49 -26.06 -8.72 -14.46
CA ALA A 49 -25.37 -9.44 -15.52
C ALA A 49 -23.84 -9.32 -15.37
N MET A 50 -23.33 -8.11 -15.12
CA MET A 50 -21.91 -7.86 -14.90
C MET A 50 -21.37 -8.57 -13.65
N VAL A 51 -22.08 -8.43 -12.51
CA VAL A 51 -21.68 -9.06 -11.25
C VAL A 51 -21.86 -10.58 -11.30
N GLY A 52 -22.89 -11.08 -11.98
CA GLY A 52 -23.10 -12.50 -12.22
C GLY A 52 -21.96 -13.13 -13.03
N TRP A 53 -21.50 -12.45 -14.08
CA TRP A 53 -20.30 -12.87 -14.81
C TRP A 53 -19.07 -12.90 -13.91
N ALA A 54 -18.85 -11.88 -13.08
CA ALA A 54 -17.74 -11.85 -12.12
C ALA A 54 -17.81 -13.01 -11.10
N ILE A 55 -19.01 -13.38 -10.63
CA ILE A 55 -19.21 -14.53 -9.75
C ILE A 55 -18.81 -15.84 -10.43
N ILE A 56 -19.14 -16.02 -11.71
CA ILE A 56 -18.72 -17.21 -12.49
C ILE A 56 -17.19 -17.25 -12.57
N VAL A 57 -16.55 -16.14 -12.89
CA VAL A 57 -15.07 -16.05 -12.94
C VAL A 57 -14.46 -16.44 -11.58
N LEU A 58 -15.03 -15.97 -10.47
CA LEU A 58 -14.56 -16.33 -9.13
C LEU A 58 -14.69 -17.83 -8.83
N PHE A 59 -15.76 -18.48 -9.29
CA PHE A 59 -15.89 -19.94 -9.18
C PHE A 59 -14.86 -20.68 -10.04
N THR A 60 -14.57 -20.20 -11.26
CA THR A 60 -13.56 -20.83 -12.13
C THR A 60 -12.13 -20.72 -11.61
N GLN A 61 -11.89 -19.82 -10.65
CA GLN A 61 -10.59 -19.62 -9.99
C GLN A 61 -10.55 -20.22 -8.57
N ASP A 62 -11.49 -21.11 -8.23
CA ASP A 62 -11.65 -21.73 -6.91
C ASP A 62 -11.78 -20.73 -5.74
N ARG A 63 -12.24 -19.50 -6.03
CA ARG A 63 -12.47 -18.43 -5.03
C ARG A 63 -13.90 -18.45 -4.49
N VAL A 64 -14.35 -19.61 -4.00
CA VAL A 64 -15.74 -19.86 -3.59
C VAL A 64 -16.27 -18.84 -2.57
N MET A 65 -15.49 -18.52 -1.52
CA MET A 65 -15.94 -17.55 -0.50
C MET A 65 -16.19 -16.15 -1.07
N TRP A 66 -15.37 -15.72 -2.03
CA TRP A 66 -15.51 -14.42 -2.69
C TRP A 66 -16.73 -14.40 -3.62
N ALA A 67 -16.97 -15.49 -4.34
CA ALA A 67 -18.17 -15.66 -5.15
C ALA A 67 -19.45 -15.56 -4.29
N LEU A 68 -19.50 -16.29 -3.16
CA LEU A 68 -20.63 -16.26 -2.23
C LEU A 68 -20.83 -14.88 -1.59
N GLY A 69 -19.74 -14.21 -1.19
CA GLY A 69 -19.80 -12.85 -0.65
C GLY A 69 -20.35 -11.84 -1.67
N THR A 70 -19.88 -11.92 -2.91
CA THR A 70 -20.34 -11.07 -4.01
C THR A 70 -21.82 -11.31 -4.33
N LEU A 71 -22.24 -12.57 -4.35
CA LEU A 71 -23.64 -12.96 -4.53
C LEU A 71 -24.54 -12.42 -3.40
N ALA A 72 -24.08 -12.49 -2.15
CA ALA A 72 -24.80 -11.94 -1.00
C ALA A 72 -24.96 -10.41 -1.11
N VAL A 73 -23.89 -9.69 -1.48
CA VAL A 73 -23.95 -8.24 -1.71
C VAL A 73 -24.92 -7.88 -2.83
N LEU A 74 -24.88 -8.62 -3.95
CA LEU A 74 -25.81 -8.43 -5.06
C LEU A 74 -27.27 -8.61 -4.62
N GLY A 75 -27.55 -9.68 -3.86
CA GLY A 75 -28.88 -9.94 -3.32
C GLY A 75 -29.38 -8.86 -2.36
N ILE A 76 -28.49 -8.27 -1.53
CA ILE A 76 -28.84 -7.14 -0.66
C ILE A 76 -29.15 -5.90 -1.51
N PHE A 77 -28.37 -5.62 -2.56
CA PHE A 77 -28.62 -4.53 -3.49
C PHE A 77 -29.99 -4.66 -4.15
N ASP A 78 -30.29 -5.82 -4.73
CA ASP A 78 -31.58 -6.09 -5.35
C ASP A 78 -32.73 -5.95 -4.35
N PHE A 79 -32.60 -6.55 -3.17
CA PHE A 79 -33.60 -6.46 -2.11
C PHE A 79 -33.91 -5.02 -1.69
N VAL A 80 -32.87 -4.19 -1.54
CA VAL A 80 -32.99 -2.79 -1.12
C VAL A 80 -33.58 -1.94 -2.23
N TYR A 81 -33.09 -2.06 -3.46
CA TYR A 81 -33.48 -1.17 -4.56
C TYR A 81 -34.85 -1.51 -5.17
N LEU A 82 -35.23 -2.79 -5.23
CA LEU A 82 -36.53 -3.23 -5.76
C LEU A 82 -37.69 -2.95 -4.80
N ARG A 83 -37.47 -2.79 -3.49
CA ARG A 83 -38.55 -2.45 -2.55
C ARG A 83 -38.98 -0.98 -2.65
N PRO A 84 -40.30 -0.69 -2.80
CA PRO A 84 -40.81 0.68 -2.78
C PRO A 84 -40.84 1.23 -1.35
N ASN A 85 -40.30 2.46 -1.17
CA ASN A 85 -40.48 3.40 -0.06
C ASN A 85 -40.15 2.98 1.39
N LYS A 86 -40.03 1.69 1.74
CA LYS A 86 -39.71 1.26 3.12
C LYS A 86 -38.21 1.31 3.46
N LEU A 87 -37.34 1.27 2.45
CA LEU A 87 -35.88 1.21 2.61
C LEU A 87 -35.18 2.42 1.99
N LEU A 88 -35.87 3.56 1.90
CA LEU A 88 -35.31 4.76 1.27
C LEU A 88 -33.96 5.18 1.88
N PRO A 89 -33.76 5.20 3.22
CA PRO A 89 -32.45 5.53 3.80
C PRO A 89 -31.35 4.54 3.39
N ALA A 90 -31.67 3.25 3.29
CA ALA A 90 -30.70 2.22 2.91
C ALA A 90 -30.17 2.41 1.49
N LYS A 91 -30.98 2.93 0.56
CA LYS A 91 -30.54 3.22 -0.82
C LYS A 91 -29.40 4.26 -0.89
N PHE A 92 -29.28 5.14 0.11
CA PHE A 92 -28.21 6.13 0.17
C PHE A 92 -26.97 5.63 0.90
N ILE A 93 -27.16 4.76 1.89
CA ILE A 93 -26.07 4.24 2.72
C ILE A 93 -25.38 3.05 2.05
N LEU A 94 -26.14 2.16 1.40
CA LEU A 94 -25.66 0.86 0.92
C LEU A 94 -24.43 0.96 -0.01
N PRO A 95 -24.40 1.84 -1.04
CA PRO A 95 -23.21 1.95 -1.90
C PRO A 95 -21.96 2.36 -1.10
N GLY A 96 -22.09 3.32 -0.18
CA GLY A 96 -21.01 3.77 0.68
C GLY A 96 -20.54 2.67 1.65
N SER A 97 -21.48 1.90 2.21
CA SER A 97 -21.16 0.76 3.09
C SER A 97 -20.42 -0.35 2.37
N VAL A 98 -20.79 -0.68 1.13
CA VAL A 98 -20.09 -1.71 0.35
C VAL A 98 -18.68 -1.27 0.00
N LEU A 99 -18.49 -0.02 -0.41
CA LEU A 99 -17.14 0.52 -0.64
C LEU A 99 -16.32 0.55 0.66
N LEU A 100 -16.92 0.92 1.78
CA LEU A 100 -16.26 0.88 3.09
C LEU A 100 -15.86 -0.54 3.46
N ILE A 101 -16.72 -1.53 3.27
CA ILE A 101 -16.39 -2.93 3.56
C ILE A 101 -15.24 -3.39 2.65
N ALA A 102 -15.36 -3.15 1.34
CA ALA A 102 -14.40 -3.62 0.34
C ALA A 102 -13.01 -2.98 0.52
N TYR A 103 -12.95 -1.67 0.72
CA TYR A 103 -11.69 -0.92 0.72
C TYR A 103 -11.13 -0.62 2.11
N LEU A 104 -11.88 -0.86 3.18
CA LEU A 104 -11.41 -0.60 4.55
C LEU A 104 -11.52 -1.84 5.45
N ILE A 105 -12.69 -2.49 5.55
CA ILE A 105 -12.88 -3.61 6.48
C ILE A 105 -12.14 -4.87 6.02
N ILE A 106 -12.20 -5.20 4.74
CA ILE A 106 -11.53 -6.38 4.17
C ILE A 106 -10.00 -6.28 4.31
N PRO A 107 -9.33 -5.18 3.93
CA PRO A 107 -7.90 -5.02 4.17
C PRO A 107 -7.51 -5.10 5.65
N ILE A 108 -8.34 -4.56 6.56
CA ILE A 108 -8.13 -4.69 8.01
C ILE A 108 -8.19 -6.17 8.42
N PHE A 109 -9.18 -6.92 7.93
CA PHE A 109 -9.27 -8.36 8.21
C PHE A 109 -8.05 -9.13 7.69
N PHE A 110 -7.58 -8.85 6.48
CA PHE A 110 -6.35 -9.47 5.95
C PHE A 110 -5.13 -9.12 6.79
N THR A 111 -4.99 -7.86 7.22
CA THR A 111 -3.91 -7.45 8.13
C THR A 111 -3.99 -8.21 9.44
N ILE A 112 -5.20 -8.35 10.02
CA ILE A 112 -5.40 -9.14 11.24
C ILE A 112 -4.99 -10.59 11.02
N ASN A 113 -5.47 -11.23 9.95
CA ASN A 113 -5.16 -12.61 9.65
C ASN A 113 -3.65 -12.85 9.45
N THR A 114 -2.99 -11.99 8.67
CA THR A 114 -1.55 -12.05 8.44
C THR A 114 -0.74 -11.92 9.74
N ALA A 115 -1.22 -11.13 10.71
CA ALA A 115 -0.52 -10.98 11.99
C ALA A 115 -0.38 -12.28 12.80
N PHE A 116 -1.22 -13.30 12.53
CA PHE A 116 -1.15 -14.62 13.18
C PHE A 116 -0.34 -15.66 12.38
N GLN A 117 0.26 -15.26 11.26
CA GLN A 117 0.96 -16.16 10.35
C GLN A 117 2.47 -15.90 10.34
N LYS A 118 3.26 -16.95 10.08
CA LYS A 118 4.64 -16.83 9.61
C LYS A 118 4.60 -16.43 8.14
N TYR A 119 4.42 -15.14 7.89
CA TYR A 119 4.44 -14.58 6.55
C TYR A 119 5.63 -13.62 6.44
N SER A 120 6.74 -14.15 5.94
CA SER A 120 8.02 -13.45 5.83
C SER A 120 8.77 -13.93 4.60
N THR A 121 9.93 -13.34 4.28
CA THR A 121 10.88 -13.89 3.32
C THR A 121 11.16 -15.36 3.65
N GLY A 122 11.12 -16.21 2.63
CA GLY A 122 11.17 -17.67 2.79
C GLY A 122 9.81 -18.33 3.04
N HIS A 123 8.81 -17.62 3.57
CA HIS A 123 7.51 -18.16 3.99
C HIS A 123 6.34 -17.47 3.29
N VAL A 124 6.41 -17.37 1.96
CA VAL A 124 5.40 -16.63 1.17
C VAL A 124 4.44 -17.54 0.40
N LEU A 125 4.75 -18.82 0.29
CA LEU A 125 4.03 -19.81 -0.51
C LEU A 125 3.06 -20.64 0.32
N THR A 126 2.24 -21.43 -0.35
CA THR A 126 1.54 -22.58 0.25
C THR A 126 2.49 -23.76 0.42
N LYS A 127 2.14 -24.74 1.28
CA LYS A 127 2.99 -25.93 1.50
C LYS A 127 3.25 -26.71 0.23
N SER A 128 2.23 -26.89 -0.62
CA SER A 128 2.37 -27.58 -1.91
C SER A 128 3.33 -26.85 -2.86
N GLU A 129 3.22 -25.53 -2.96
CA GLU A 129 4.12 -24.72 -3.78
C GLU A 129 5.55 -24.76 -3.22
N ALA A 130 5.72 -24.67 -1.89
CA ALA A 130 7.02 -24.77 -1.26
C ALA A 130 7.68 -26.14 -1.50
N ILE A 131 6.92 -27.24 -1.49
CA ILE A 131 7.41 -28.59 -1.83
C ILE A 131 7.97 -28.58 -3.25
N THR A 132 7.18 -28.13 -4.23
CA THR A 132 7.59 -28.06 -5.63
C THR A 132 8.84 -27.19 -5.80
N THR A 133 8.85 -25.98 -5.24
CA THR A 133 10.00 -25.07 -5.38
C THR A 133 11.26 -25.60 -4.70
N ASN A 134 11.17 -26.28 -3.55
CA ASN A 134 12.35 -26.89 -2.93
C ASN A 134 12.95 -27.98 -3.82
N ILE A 135 12.13 -28.80 -4.49
CA ILE A 135 12.58 -29.84 -5.43
C ILE A 135 13.23 -29.19 -6.66
N GLU A 136 12.64 -28.13 -7.20
CA GLU A 136 13.16 -27.42 -8.38
C GLU A 136 14.47 -26.66 -8.10
N GLN A 137 14.64 -26.10 -6.89
CA GLN A 137 15.81 -25.31 -6.53
C GLN A 137 16.96 -26.14 -5.95
N ASN A 138 16.66 -27.26 -5.28
CA ASN A 138 17.69 -28.19 -4.83
C ASN A 138 17.93 -29.20 -5.92
N VAL A 139 18.89 -28.90 -6.77
CA VAL A 139 19.36 -29.77 -7.83
C VAL A 139 20.75 -30.24 -7.47
N VAL A 140 20.99 -31.54 -7.65
CA VAL A 140 22.33 -32.12 -7.54
C VAL A 140 22.85 -32.35 -8.95
N GLN A 141 24.11 -31.98 -9.17
CA GLN A 141 24.80 -32.29 -10.41
C GLN A 141 24.91 -33.80 -10.54
N GLY A 142 24.29 -34.34 -11.58
CA GLY A 142 24.34 -35.76 -11.92
C GLY A 142 25.71 -36.16 -12.47
N GLU A 143 25.87 -37.46 -12.73
CA GLU A 143 27.16 -38.03 -13.14
C GLU A 143 27.46 -37.84 -14.65
N LYS A 144 26.47 -37.46 -15.47
CA LYS A 144 26.65 -37.29 -16.92
C LYS A 144 26.98 -35.86 -17.30
N PHE A 145 28.05 -35.74 -18.07
CA PHE A 145 28.46 -34.49 -18.71
C PHE A 145 28.26 -34.61 -20.21
N PHE A 146 27.91 -33.49 -20.81
CA PHE A 146 27.71 -33.38 -22.24
C PHE A 146 28.62 -32.30 -22.78
N LEU A 147 29.34 -32.63 -23.85
CA LEU A 147 29.86 -31.61 -24.74
C LEU A 147 28.66 -30.97 -25.45
N MET A 148 28.56 -29.66 -25.34
CA MET A 148 27.43 -28.88 -25.83
C MET A 148 27.86 -27.98 -26.97
N THR A 149 27.06 -27.92 -28.03
CA THR A 149 27.13 -26.85 -29.04
C THR A 149 25.77 -26.16 -29.17
N PRO A 150 25.67 -24.89 -28.74
CA PRO A 150 24.45 -24.09 -28.91
C PRO A 150 24.16 -23.81 -30.38
N THR A 151 22.93 -24.10 -30.81
CA THR A 151 22.49 -23.87 -32.20
C THR A 151 21.12 -23.21 -32.28
N ARG A 152 20.78 -22.64 -33.44
CA ARG A 152 19.40 -22.22 -33.76
C ARG A 152 18.81 -23.08 -34.86
N ASP A 153 17.53 -23.40 -34.70
CA ASP A 153 16.73 -24.04 -35.74
C ASP A 153 16.22 -23.05 -36.81
N GLY A 154 15.54 -23.55 -37.84
CA GLY A 154 14.97 -22.72 -38.91
C GLY A 154 13.89 -21.73 -38.46
N SER A 155 13.39 -21.82 -37.22
CA SER A 155 12.47 -20.86 -36.60
C SER A 155 13.17 -19.82 -35.73
N GLY A 156 14.48 -19.99 -35.48
CA GLY A 156 15.30 -19.16 -34.59
C GLY A 156 15.29 -19.61 -33.13
N ALA A 157 14.67 -20.74 -32.80
CA ALA A 157 14.65 -21.28 -31.45
C ALA A 157 16.00 -21.94 -31.09
N LEU A 158 16.42 -21.80 -29.83
CA LEU A 158 17.64 -22.41 -29.31
C LEU A 158 17.50 -23.94 -29.22
N VAL A 159 18.48 -24.65 -29.73
CA VAL A 159 18.61 -26.11 -29.69
C VAL A 159 20.03 -26.46 -29.28
N LEU A 160 20.18 -27.32 -28.29
CA LEU A 160 21.48 -27.81 -27.84
C LEU A 160 21.82 -29.10 -28.57
N VAL A 161 22.96 -29.14 -29.25
CA VAL A 161 23.54 -30.42 -29.70
C VAL A 161 24.41 -30.92 -28.56
N LEU A 162 24.07 -32.09 -28.02
CA LEU A 162 24.67 -32.67 -26.83
C LEU A 162 25.35 -33.99 -27.19
N VAL A 163 26.59 -34.18 -26.73
CA VAL A 163 27.33 -35.42 -26.88
C VAL A 163 27.75 -35.90 -25.51
N ASP A 164 27.27 -37.06 -25.10
CA ASP A 164 27.64 -37.70 -23.83
C ASP A 164 29.15 -37.98 -23.83
N ASP A 165 29.86 -37.44 -22.84
CA ASP A 165 31.31 -37.51 -22.75
C ASP A 165 31.83 -38.93 -22.42
N THR A 166 30.97 -39.80 -21.89
CA THR A 166 31.30 -41.18 -21.52
C THR A 166 30.91 -42.19 -22.59
N THR A 167 29.72 -42.04 -23.19
CA THR A 167 29.18 -43.02 -24.15
C THR A 167 29.38 -42.62 -25.61
N GLY A 168 29.61 -41.33 -25.86
CA GLY A 168 29.66 -40.76 -27.22
C GLY A 168 28.30 -40.72 -27.93
N GLN A 169 27.21 -41.02 -27.23
CA GLN A 169 25.86 -40.92 -27.78
C GLN A 169 25.47 -39.46 -27.96
N THR A 170 24.76 -39.16 -29.05
CA THR A 170 24.40 -37.80 -29.43
C THR A 170 22.91 -37.53 -29.28
N TYR A 171 22.59 -36.32 -28.86
CA TYR A 171 21.23 -35.88 -28.56
C TYR A 171 20.96 -34.45 -29.04
N LEU A 172 19.70 -34.15 -29.30
CA LEU A 172 19.17 -32.80 -29.46
C LEU A 172 18.36 -32.42 -28.24
N GLY A 173 18.85 -31.43 -27.50
CA GLY A 173 18.16 -30.82 -26.37
C GLY A 173 17.30 -29.66 -26.81
N ARG A 174 15.98 -29.78 -26.62
CA ARG A 174 15.01 -28.69 -26.84
C ARG A 174 14.25 -28.42 -25.55
N SER A 175 13.59 -27.27 -25.46
CA SER A 175 12.67 -26.96 -24.35
C SER A 175 11.49 -27.94 -24.25
N SER A 176 11.22 -28.72 -25.30
CA SER A 176 10.21 -29.79 -25.32
C SER A 176 10.71 -31.14 -24.82
N GLY A 177 12.03 -31.33 -24.66
CA GLY A 177 12.64 -32.59 -24.24
C GLY A 177 13.92 -32.95 -25.00
N LEU A 178 14.49 -34.09 -24.63
CA LEU A 178 15.70 -34.67 -25.21
C LEU A 178 15.35 -35.68 -26.32
N GLU A 179 15.92 -35.53 -27.51
CA GLU A 179 15.77 -36.45 -28.64
C GLU A 179 17.12 -37.11 -28.96
N GLU A 180 17.17 -38.44 -28.97
CA GLU A 180 18.36 -39.19 -29.39
C GLU A 180 18.51 -39.14 -30.91
N ILE A 181 19.72 -38.83 -31.38
CA ILE A 181 20.04 -38.80 -32.81
C ILE A 181 21.18 -39.77 -33.12
N ASP A 182 21.30 -40.14 -34.40
CA ASP A 182 22.37 -41.04 -34.84
C ASP A 182 23.73 -40.35 -34.63
N PRO A 183 24.69 -40.97 -33.92
CA PRO A 183 26.05 -40.43 -33.78
C PRO A 183 26.73 -40.11 -35.11
N ALA A 184 26.40 -40.81 -36.19
CA ALA A 184 26.94 -40.54 -37.52
C ALA A 184 26.42 -39.24 -38.16
N SER A 185 25.37 -38.63 -37.61
CA SER A 185 24.80 -37.37 -38.09
C SER A 185 25.48 -36.12 -37.51
N VAL A 186 26.37 -36.32 -36.54
CA VAL A 186 27.10 -35.26 -35.84
C VAL A 186 28.59 -35.49 -36.03
N ALA A 187 29.31 -34.53 -36.61
CA ALA A 187 30.76 -34.62 -36.77
C ALA A 187 31.44 -33.86 -35.63
N VAL A 188 32.56 -34.35 -35.13
CA VAL A 188 33.41 -33.61 -34.18
C VAL A 188 34.66 -33.19 -34.94
N ASP A 189 35.04 -31.92 -34.85
CA ASP A 189 36.21 -31.39 -35.55
C ASP A 189 37.54 -31.72 -34.84
N GLU A 190 38.67 -31.33 -35.44
CA GLU A 190 40.02 -31.59 -34.89
C GLU A 190 40.29 -30.90 -33.54
N PHE A 191 39.44 -29.96 -33.14
CA PHE A 191 39.55 -29.21 -31.87
C PHE A 191 38.60 -29.74 -30.79
N GLY A 192 37.75 -30.72 -31.12
CA GLY A 192 36.78 -31.31 -30.20
C GLY A 192 35.42 -30.60 -30.22
N ASP A 193 35.19 -29.68 -31.15
CA ASP A 193 33.93 -28.95 -31.26
C ASP A 193 32.91 -29.76 -32.08
N VAL A 194 31.67 -29.77 -31.60
CA VAL A 194 30.59 -30.57 -32.19
C VAL A 194 29.96 -29.81 -33.36
N ILE A 195 30.14 -30.32 -34.57
CA ILE A 195 29.53 -29.78 -35.80
C ILE A 195 28.05 -30.19 -35.81
N PRO A 196 27.12 -29.23 -35.86
CA PRO A 196 25.71 -29.54 -35.80
C PRO A 196 25.20 -30.23 -37.08
N PRO A 197 24.15 -31.07 -36.97
CA PRO A 197 23.52 -31.73 -38.11
C PRO A 197 22.85 -30.74 -39.07
N GLU A 198 22.60 -31.17 -40.31
CA GLU A 198 21.98 -30.32 -41.35
C GLU A 198 20.63 -29.73 -40.87
N GLY A 199 20.48 -28.41 -41.02
CA GLY A 199 19.27 -27.68 -40.62
C GLY A 199 19.39 -26.92 -39.28
N LEU A 200 20.49 -27.10 -38.55
CA LEU A 200 20.83 -26.32 -37.36
C LEU A 200 22.04 -25.40 -37.64
N THR A 201 21.98 -24.16 -37.14
CA THR A 201 23.05 -23.18 -37.29
C THR A 201 23.77 -22.99 -35.95
N ALA A 202 25.07 -23.30 -35.88
CA ALA A 202 25.85 -23.09 -34.66
C ALA A 202 25.97 -21.61 -34.32
N LEU A 203 25.78 -21.29 -33.04
CA LEU A 203 26.06 -19.96 -32.50
C LEU A 203 27.56 -19.82 -32.26
N VAL A 204 28.18 -18.80 -32.84
CA VAL A 204 29.62 -18.54 -32.72
C VAL A 204 29.91 -17.05 -32.54
N GLY A 205 31.04 -16.71 -31.92
CA GLY A 205 31.48 -15.32 -31.74
C GLY A 205 30.47 -14.47 -30.98
N ASP A 206 30.19 -13.27 -31.48
CA ASP A 206 29.31 -12.28 -30.82
C ASP A 206 27.88 -12.81 -30.60
N GLU A 207 27.38 -13.69 -31.48
CA GLU A 207 26.04 -14.29 -31.33
C GLU A 207 25.98 -15.29 -30.17
N LEU A 208 27.06 -16.03 -29.93
CA LEU A 208 27.18 -16.95 -28.80
C LEU A 208 27.30 -16.19 -27.47
N PHE A 209 28.17 -15.17 -27.42
CA PHE A 209 28.30 -14.32 -26.23
C PHE A 209 27.03 -13.50 -25.96
N GLY A 210 26.28 -13.13 -27.00
CA GLY A 210 24.98 -12.49 -26.86
C GLY A 210 23.88 -13.42 -26.34
N ALA A 211 24.07 -14.74 -26.44
CA ALA A 211 23.13 -15.76 -25.97
C ALA A 211 23.43 -16.27 -24.54
N ASP A 212 24.42 -15.72 -23.84
CA ASP A 212 24.86 -16.18 -22.51
C ASP A 212 23.70 -16.25 -21.48
N ALA A 213 22.89 -15.19 -21.39
CA ALA A 213 21.72 -15.18 -20.52
C ALA A 213 20.61 -16.16 -20.97
N GLU A 214 20.45 -16.35 -22.29
CA GLU A 214 19.48 -17.31 -22.84
C GLU A 214 19.93 -18.75 -22.51
N LEU A 215 21.23 -19.03 -22.60
CA LEU A 215 21.82 -20.33 -22.28
C LEU A 215 21.77 -20.64 -20.78
N ALA A 216 22.05 -19.66 -19.92
CA ALA A 216 22.02 -19.83 -18.47
C ALA A 216 20.63 -20.24 -17.93
N ASP A 217 19.56 -19.75 -18.57
CA ASP A 217 18.18 -20.05 -18.21
C ASP A 217 17.60 -21.25 -19.01
N PHE A 218 18.35 -21.82 -19.97
CA PHE A 218 17.85 -22.89 -20.84
C PHE A 218 17.96 -24.25 -20.16
N GLU A 219 16.82 -24.93 -20.05
CA GLU A 219 16.72 -26.27 -19.46
C GLU A 219 16.10 -27.25 -20.48
N VAL A 220 16.69 -28.44 -20.58
CA VAL A 220 16.15 -29.54 -21.40
C VAL A 220 15.52 -30.57 -20.46
N PRO A 221 14.19 -30.75 -20.46
CA PRO A 221 13.53 -31.68 -19.57
C PRO A 221 13.78 -33.14 -19.97
N LEU A 222 14.00 -34.00 -18.98
CA LEU A 222 14.15 -35.45 -19.14
C LEU A 222 12.88 -36.18 -18.69
N GLU A 223 12.58 -37.33 -19.29
CA GLU A 223 11.38 -38.12 -18.96
C GLU A 223 11.33 -38.60 -17.49
N GLY A 224 12.47 -38.58 -16.77
CA GLY A 224 12.59 -38.94 -15.36
C GLY A 224 12.45 -37.78 -14.35
N GLY A 225 12.17 -36.56 -14.81
CA GLY A 225 12.05 -35.37 -13.94
C GLY A 225 13.36 -34.65 -13.63
N GLY A 226 14.50 -35.16 -14.13
CA GLY A 226 15.75 -34.40 -14.22
C GLY A 226 15.72 -33.39 -15.38
N VAL A 227 16.69 -32.49 -15.39
CA VAL A 227 16.89 -31.53 -16.47
C VAL A 227 18.37 -31.48 -16.85
N ILE A 228 18.68 -31.27 -18.12
CA ILE A 228 20.05 -30.94 -18.53
C ILE A 228 20.19 -29.42 -18.47
N LYS A 229 21.18 -28.94 -17.71
CA LYS A 229 21.52 -27.53 -17.57
C LYS A 229 22.84 -27.23 -18.28
N THR A 230 22.96 -26.02 -18.79
CA THR A 230 24.19 -25.55 -19.41
C THR A 230 25.25 -25.23 -18.35
N GLU A 231 26.52 -25.44 -18.69
CA GLU A 231 27.69 -25.04 -17.92
C GLU A 231 28.61 -24.24 -18.86
N GLY A 232 28.46 -22.92 -18.81
CA GLY A 232 29.13 -22.02 -19.75
C GLY A 232 28.61 -22.19 -21.19
N ILE A 233 29.51 -22.07 -22.17
CA ILE A 233 29.15 -22.04 -23.60
C ILE A 233 29.36 -23.37 -24.33
N SER A 234 30.02 -24.33 -23.70
CA SER A 234 30.48 -25.57 -24.34
C SER A 234 30.20 -26.84 -23.52
N GLY A 235 29.70 -26.70 -22.30
CA GLY A 235 29.36 -27.81 -21.42
C GLY A 235 27.88 -27.81 -21.07
N ALA A 236 27.36 -28.99 -20.79
CA ALA A 236 26.09 -29.17 -20.11
C ALA A 236 26.19 -30.39 -19.19
N TYR A 237 25.38 -30.44 -18.14
CA TYR A 237 25.35 -31.58 -17.23
C TYR A 237 23.91 -31.99 -16.96
N GLU A 238 23.72 -33.28 -16.76
CA GLU A 238 22.47 -33.81 -16.23
C GLU A 238 22.33 -33.37 -14.78
N SER A 239 21.18 -32.85 -14.42
CA SER A 239 20.87 -32.41 -13.08
C SER A 239 19.66 -33.18 -12.58
N GLU A 240 19.80 -33.80 -11.41
CA GLU A 240 18.76 -34.58 -10.77
C GLU A 240 18.16 -33.80 -9.59
N PRO A 241 16.88 -34.03 -9.25
CA PRO A 241 16.32 -33.49 -8.03
C PRO A 241 17.15 -33.90 -6.81
N GLY A 242 17.68 -32.91 -6.10
CA GLY A 242 18.41 -33.05 -4.85
C GLY A 242 17.52 -33.41 -3.67
N LEU A 243 16.20 -33.28 -3.83
CA LEU A 243 15.19 -33.61 -2.84
C LEU A 243 14.10 -34.49 -3.45
N ALA A 244 13.75 -35.56 -2.74
CA ALA A 244 12.59 -36.39 -3.03
C ALA A 244 11.52 -36.21 -1.95
N TYR A 245 10.26 -36.02 -2.33
CA TYR A 245 9.15 -35.84 -1.39
C TYR A 245 8.28 -37.11 -1.28
N ASP A 246 8.14 -37.63 -0.07
CA ASP A 246 7.22 -38.72 0.24
C ASP A 246 5.90 -38.16 0.79
N SER A 247 4.86 -38.16 -0.06
CA SER A 247 3.52 -37.67 0.30
C SER A 247 2.79 -38.49 1.38
N ALA A 248 3.18 -39.74 1.63
CA ALA A 248 2.55 -40.58 2.65
C ALA A 248 3.12 -40.31 4.04
N ARG A 249 4.40 -39.95 4.12
CA ARG A 249 5.11 -39.60 5.36
C ARG A 249 5.18 -38.10 5.62
N ASP A 250 4.92 -37.27 4.61
CA ASP A 250 5.10 -35.80 4.64
C ASP A 250 6.54 -35.42 5.01
N VAL A 251 7.50 -36.05 4.30
CA VAL A 251 8.95 -35.93 4.52
C VAL A 251 9.65 -35.64 3.20
N MET A 252 10.63 -34.74 3.23
CA MET A 252 11.59 -34.54 2.15
C MET A 252 12.89 -35.26 2.47
N THR A 253 13.47 -35.97 1.52
CA THR A 253 14.75 -36.67 1.69
C THR A 253 15.77 -36.12 0.70
N ALA A 254 16.92 -35.68 1.20
CA ALA A 254 18.05 -35.31 0.36
C ALA A 254 18.61 -36.54 -0.35
N THR A 255 18.73 -36.48 -1.68
CA THR A 255 19.13 -37.65 -2.50
C THR A 255 20.61 -37.97 -2.39
N ASP A 256 21.44 -36.98 -2.07
CA ASP A 256 22.90 -37.11 -1.91
C ASP A 256 23.33 -37.66 -0.54
N THR A 257 22.69 -37.18 0.52
CA THR A 257 23.07 -37.41 1.92
C THR A 257 22.11 -38.33 2.65
N GLY A 258 20.90 -38.53 2.13
CA GLY A 258 19.83 -39.30 2.76
C GLY A 258 19.18 -38.60 3.97
N VAL A 259 19.50 -37.33 4.23
CA VAL A 259 18.91 -36.58 5.35
C VAL A 259 17.42 -36.39 5.13
N GLU A 260 16.61 -36.80 6.11
CA GLU A 260 15.17 -36.59 6.11
C GLU A 260 14.82 -35.26 6.80
N TYR A 261 14.03 -34.43 6.12
CA TYR A 261 13.46 -33.19 6.63
C TYR A 261 11.96 -33.37 6.85
N SER A 262 11.50 -33.01 8.04
CA SER A 262 10.10 -33.16 8.46
C SER A 262 9.47 -31.81 8.79
N ASP A 263 8.14 -31.73 8.70
CA ASP A 263 7.41 -30.50 9.03
C ASP A 263 7.61 -30.11 10.51
N ASN A 264 8.14 -28.90 10.75
CA ASN A 264 8.34 -28.38 12.10
C ASN A 264 7.05 -27.82 12.76
N GLY A 265 5.91 -27.89 12.08
CA GLY A 265 4.62 -27.32 12.49
C GLY A 265 4.60 -25.79 12.47
N ARG A 266 5.62 -25.17 11.86
CA ARG A 266 5.88 -23.73 11.87
C ARG A 266 6.26 -23.22 10.47
N GLY A 267 5.83 -23.92 9.42
CA GLY A 267 5.99 -23.46 8.05
C GLY A 267 7.31 -23.82 7.38
N SER A 268 8.11 -24.75 7.91
CA SER A 268 9.34 -25.19 7.26
C SER A 268 9.55 -26.70 7.42
N PHE A 269 10.22 -27.30 6.44
CA PHE A 269 10.84 -28.61 6.61
C PHE A 269 12.17 -28.45 7.35
N VAL A 270 12.41 -29.27 8.38
CA VAL A 270 13.60 -29.19 9.24
C VAL A 270 14.29 -30.54 9.36
N SER A 271 15.62 -30.53 9.32
CA SER A 271 16.47 -31.70 9.58
C SER A 271 16.45 -32.08 11.07
N PRO A 272 16.91 -33.29 11.45
CA PRO A 272 17.06 -33.66 12.86
C PRO A 272 18.02 -32.75 13.65
N ASP A 273 18.96 -32.09 12.95
CA ASP A 273 19.93 -31.17 13.54
C ASP A 273 19.40 -29.72 13.67
N GLY A 274 18.22 -29.45 13.11
CA GLY A 274 17.53 -28.16 13.20
C GLY A 274 17.70 -27.25 11.99
N ASP A 275 18.31 -27.72 10.90
CA ASP A 275 18.48 -26.95 9.68
C ASP A 275 17.17 -26.91 8.89
N GLU A 276 16.66 -25.69 8.63
CA GLU A 276 15.45 -25.49 7.84
C GLU A 276 15.80 -25.41 6.34
N LEU A 277 14.96 -26.02 5.51
CA LEU A 277 14.98 -25.76 4.07
C LEU A 277 14.68 -24.29 3.79
N VAL A 278 15.32 -23.76 2.75
CA VAL A 278 15.29 -22.33 2.41
C VAL A 278 13.86 -21.85 2.09
N VAL A 279 13.07 -22.68 1.42
CA VAL A 279 11.70 -22.35 1.03
C VAL A 279 10.72 -23.00 2.01
N GLY A 280 10.05 -22.17 2.78
CA GLY A 280 8.94 -22.54 3.64
C GLY A 280 7.58 -22.05 3.11
N TRP A 281 6.55 -22.23 3.92
CA TRP A 281 5.18 -21.83 3.62
C TRP A 281 4.55 -21.01 4.75
N ARG A 282 3.43 -20.36 4.42
CA ARG A 282 2.63 -19.62 5.41
C ARG A 282 1.97 -20.60 6.37
N GLU A 283 2.30 -20.48 7.64
CA GLU A 283 1.72 -21.30 8.71
C GLU A 283 1.17 -20.41 9.83
N TYR A 284 0.13 -20.86 10.53
CA TYR A 284 -0.39 -20.14 11.69
C TYR A 284 0.52 -20.35 12.91
N ILE A 285 1.10 -19.26 13.41
CA ILE A 285 2.01 -19.26 14.57
C ILE A 285 1.37 -18.63 15.82
N GLY A 286 0.05 -18.47 15.83
CA GLY A 286 -0.68 -17.90 16.94
C GLY A 286 -0.21 -16.47 17.27
N PHE A 287 0.13 -16.21 18.54
CA PHE A 287 0.45 -14.87 19.04
C PHE A 287 1.93 -14.48 18.96
N GLU A 288 2.78 -15.29 18.31
CA GLU A 288 4.23 -15.10 18.35
C GLU A 288 4.68 -13.72 17.88
N ASN A 289 4.16 -13.23 16.75
CA ASN A 289 4.43 -11.88 16.26
C ASN A 289 4.11 -10.80 17.30
N PHE A 290 2.99 -10.95 18.03
CA PHE A 290 2.61 -10.00 19.08
C PHE A 290 3.53 -10.09 20.28
N THR A 291 3.92 -11.29 20.69
CA THR A 291 4.84 -11.50 21.80
C THR A 291 6.24 -10.97 21.47
N ALA A 292 6.71 -11.13 20.23
CA ALA A 292 8.00 -10.66 19.77
C ALA A 292 8.16 -9.13 19.94
N VAL A 293 7.12 -8.35 19.68
CA VAL A 293 7.13 -6.88 19.91
C VAL A 293 7.40 -6.52 21.38
N ILE A 294 7.04 -7.40 22.33
CA ILE A 294 7.16 -7.18 23.78
C ILE A 294 8.40 -7.85 24.39
N THR A 295 8.79 -9.02 23.86
CA THR A 295 9.84 -9.86 24.45
C THR A 295 11.15 -9.79 23.68
N ASN A 296 11.13 -9.69 22.35
CA ASN A 296 12.33 -9.67 21.53
C ASN A 296 12.99 -8.28 21.57
N PRO A 297 14.20 -8.13 22.14
CA PRO A 297 14.86 -6.82 22.23
C PRO A 297 15.12 -6.17 20.87
N LEU A 298 15.34 -6.97 19.82
CA LEU A 298 15.63 -6.50 18.45
C LEU A 298 14.42 -5.82 17.79
N VAL A 299 13.20 -6.17 18.23
CA VAL A 299 11.95 -5.57 17.75
C VAL A 299 11.43 -4.52 18.73
N ARG A 300 11.47 -4.83 20.03
CA ARG A 300 10.94 -3.96 21.08
C ARG A 300 11.66 -2.61 21.15
N ALA A 301 12.99 -2.61 21.11
CA ALA A 301 13.78 -1.38 21.23
C ALA A 301 13.47 -0.37 20.09
N PRO A 302 13.51 -0.75 18.80
CA PRO A 302 13.12 0.16 17.73
C PRO A 302 11.63 0.52 17.77
N PHE A 303 10.74 -0.42 18.12
CA PHE A 303 9.32 -0.13 18.29
C PHE A 303 9.06 0.97 19.33
N LEU A 304 9.64 0.88 20.53
CA LEU A 304 9.46 1.87 21.59
C LEU A 304 10.06 3.24 21.21
N ARG A 305 11.22 3.24 20.56
CA ARG A 305 11.83 4.47 20.05
C ARG A 305 10.92 5.16 19.02
N ALA A 306 10.48 4.41 18.01
CA ALA A 306 9.56 4.90 16.98
C ALA A 306 8.23 5.36 17.60
N PHE A 307 7.70 4.65 18.61
CA PHE A 307 6.49 5.04 19.34
C PHE A 307 6.64 6.41 20.03
N VAL A 308 7.69 6.59 20.83
CA VAL A 308 7.95 7.85 21.54
C VAL A 308 8.17 9.00 20.55
N TRP A 309 8.94 8.74 19.48
CA TRP A 309 9.15 9.72 18.42
C TRP A 309 7.84 10.06 17.69
N THR A 310 7.00 9.08 17.36
CA THR A 310 5.71 9.30 16.67
C THR A 310 4.80 10.22 17.49
N ILE A 311 4.70 9.99 18.80
CA ILE A 311 3.92 10.86 19.70
C ILE A 311 4.52 12.27 19.71
N THR A 312 5.84 12.38 19.85
CA THR A 312 6.53 13.68 19.89
C THR A 312 6.33 14.44 18.60
N PHE A 313 6.51 13.79 17.45
CA PHE A 313 6.33 14.33 16.11
C PHE A 313 4.89 14.81 15.88
N ALA A 314 3.90 13.96 16.15
CA ALA A 314 2.50 14.28 15.95
C ALA A 314 2.04 15.42 16.87
N ALA A 315 2.39 15.36 18.15
CA ALA A 315 2.06 16.41 19.12
C ALA A 315 2.73 17.75 18.77
N SER A 316 4.02 17.73 18.42
CA SER A 316 4.76 18.94 18.06
C SER A 316 4.19 19.59 16.80
N THR A 317 3.93 18.79 15.76
CA THR A 317 3.31 19.28 14.53
C THR A 317 1.98 19.96 14.82
N VAL A 318 1.07 19.27 15.52
CA VAL A 318 -0.27 19.78 15.81
C VAL A 318 -0.22 21.04 16.67
N LEU A 319 0.54 21.03 17.76
CA LEU A 319 0.58 22.15 18.70
C LEU A 319 1.21 23.39 18.06
N ILE A 320 2.31 23.22 17.33
CA ILE A 320 3.02 24.34 16.68
C ILE A 320 2.16 24.88 15.54
N SER A 321 1.64 24.03 14.64
CA SER A 321 0.79 24.47 13.54
C SER A 321 -0.51 25.11 14.00
N PHE A 322 -1.13 24.58 15.06
CA PHE A 322 -2.31 25.20 15.67
C PHE A 322 -1.97 26.59 16.24
N ALA A 323 -0.88 26.71 16.99
CA ALA A 323 -0.47 27.99 17.57
C ALA A 323 -0.19 29.04 16.48
N ILE A 324 0.54 28.68 15.43
CA ILE A 324 0.82 29.56 14.29
C ILE A 324 -0.47 29.88 13.53
N GLY A 325 -1.27 28.86 13.21
CA GLY A 325 -2.53 29.01 12.48
C GLY A 325 -3.54 29.91 13.21
N LEU A 326 -3.70 29.73 14.52
CA LEU A 326 -4.53 30.58 15.38
C LEU A 326 -3.99 32.02 15.44
N PHE A 327 -2.68 32.18 15.58
CA PHE A 327 -2.04 33.49 15.57
C PHE A 327 -2.32 34.24 14.25
N LEU A 328 -2.09 33.57 13.11
CA LEU A 328 -2.35 34.12 11.78
C LEU A 328 -3.84 34.39 11.57
N ALA A 329 -4.73 33.49 12.00
CA ALA A 329 -6.18 33.68 11.90
C ALA A 329 -6.62 34.94 12.65
N LYS A 330 -6.18 35.12 13.90
CA LYS A 330 -6.46 36.30 14.70
C LYS A 330 -5.84 37.58 14.13
N LEU A 331 -4.66 37.48 13.53
CA LEU A 331 -4.01 38.61 12.86
C LEU A 331 -4.83 39.10 11.67
N LEU A 332 -5.27 38.16 10.82
CA LEU A 332 -6.11 38.44 9.66
C LEU A 332 -7.54 38.83 10.03
N ASP A 333 -8.03 38.45 11.20
CA ASP A 333 -9.38 38.79 11.65
C ASP A 333 -9.56 40.27 12.02
N LYS A 334 -8.47 41.03 12.19
CA LYS A 334 -8.55 42.45 12.55
C LYS A 334 -9.30 43.29 11.49
N PRO A 335 -10.29 44.13 11.90
CA PRO A 335 -11.11 44.91 10.95
C PRO A 335 -10.34 45.85 10.02
N LYS A 336 -9.22 46.42 10.49
CA LYS A 336 -8.41 47.39 9.75
C LYS A 336 -7.21 46.77 9.00
N PHE A 337 -7.17 45.44 8.85
CA PHE A 337 -6.05 44.76 8.20
C PHE A 337 -6.12 44.93 6.66
N ARG A 338 -5.20 45.71 6.10
CA ARG A 338 -5.11 45.94 4.64
C ARG A 338 -4.67 44.67 3.91
N LEU A 339 -5.17 44.47 2.70
CA LEU A 339 -4.83 43.33 1.82
C LEU A 339 -5.13 41.93 2.42
N LYS A 340 -6.07 41.83 3.38
CA LYS A 340 -6.47 40.56 4.04
C LYS A 340 -6.69 39.42 3.05
N LYS A 341 -7.36 39.67 1.92
CA LYS A 341 -7.62 38.66 0.88
C LYS A 341 -6.33 38.12 0.26
N MET A 342 -5.38 39.00 -0.07
CA MET A 342 -4.09 38.62 -0.65
C MET A 342 -3.25 37.78 0.31
N TYR A 343 -3.09 38.23 1.56
CA TYR A 343 -2.37 37.46 2.58
C TYR A 343 -3.01 36.10 2.84
N ARG A 344 -4.34 36.04 2.93
CA ARG A 344 -5.06 34.77 3.07
C ARG A 344 -4.78 33.83 1.89
N SER A 345 -4.82 34.31 0.66
CA SER A 345 -4.53 33.49 -0.51
C SER A 345 -3.10 32.95 -0.50
N LEU A 346 -2.11 33.80 -0.20
CA LEU A 346 -0.69 33.41 -0.15
C LEU A 346 -0.41 32.36 0.94
N LEU A 347 -0.97 32.54 2.14
CA LEU A 347 -0.75 31.64 3.27
C LEU A 347 -1.42 30.27 3.10
N VAL A 348 -2.37 30.13 2.17
CA VAL A 348 -3.05 28.86 1.86
C VAL A 348 -2.32 28.05 0.78
N ILE A 349 -1.40 28.66 0.03
CA ILE A 349 -0.63 27.99 -1.04
C ILE A 349 0.01 26.66 -0.60
N PRO A 350 0.67 26.55 0.58
CA PRO A 350 1.29 25.29 0.98
C PRO A 350 0.33 24.09 1.04
N TYR A 351 -0.95 24.35 1.32
CA TYR A 351 -1.99 23.32 1.36
C TYR A 351 -2.69 23.11 0.00
N ALA A 352 -2.59 24.08 -0.91
CA ALA A 352 -3.12 23.96 -2.27
C ALA A 352 -2.22 23.14 -3.19
N VAL A 353 -0.91 23.10 -2.91
CA VAL A 353 0.07 22.30 -3.65
C VAL A 353 0.02 20.85 -3.14
N PRO A 354 0.14 19.83 -4.03
CA PRO A 354 0.23 18.44 -3.59
C PRO A 354 1.39 18.21 -2.61
N GLY A 355 1.08 17.71 -1.41
CA GLY A 355 2.05 17.61 -0.32
C GLY A 355 3.28 16.75 -0.64
N PHE A 356 3.13 15.68 -1.44
CA PHE A 356 4.26 14.85 -1.83
C PHE A 356 5.30 15.61 -2.68
N LEU A 357 4.85 16.50 -3.58
CA LEU A 357 5.75 17.35 -4.36
C LEU A 357 6.49 18.33 -3.44
N SER A 358 5.78 18.95 -2.50
CA SER A 358 6.40 19.84 -1.52
C SER A 358 7.47 19.12 -0.70
N LEU A 359 7.21 17.89 -0.25
CA LEU A 359 8.18 17.09 0.51
C LEU A 359 9.45 16.79 -0.29
N LEU A 360 9.32 16.40 -1.56
CA LEU A 360 10.47 16.15 -2.43
C LEU A 360 11.28 17.43 -2.72
N VAL A 361 10.59 18.56 -2.91
CA VAL A 361 11.25 19.86 -3.05
C VAL A 361 12.01 20.21 -1.76
N PHE A 362 11.38 20.06 -0.59
CA PHE A 362 12.05 20.31 0.70
C PHE A 362 13.25 19.39 0.91
N ARG A 363 13.18 18.11 0.51
CA ARG A 363 14.35 17.21 0.56
C ARG A 363 15.53 17.75 -0.25
N GLY A 364 15.29 18.33 -1.42
CA GLY A 364 16.34 18.99 -2.20
C GLY A 364 16.84 20.30 -1.57
N LEU A 365 15.93 21.12 -1.03
CA LEU A 365 16.27 22.40 -0.40
C LEU A 365 17.07 22.23 0.90
N LEU A 366 16.74 21.19 1.67
CA LEU A 366 17.37 20.82 2.94
C LEU A 366 18.56 19.88 2.76
N ASN A 367 19.01 19.58 1.53
CA ASN A 367 20.20 18.75 1.38
C ASN A 367 21.42 19.43 2.01
N ASP A 368 22.17 18.66 2.81
CA ASP A 368 23.25 19.18 3.64
C ASP A 368 24.40 19.78 2.80
N ASP A 369 24.71 19.20 1.63
CA ASP A 369 25.85 19.59 0.80
C ASP A 369 25.51 20.66 -0.25
N TYR A 370 24.36 20.54 -0.93
CA TYR A 370 24.01 21.39 -2.07
C TYR A 370 22.71 22.18 -1.90
N GLY A 371 21.98 21.95 -0.81
CA GLY A 371 20.68 22.55 -0.54
C GLY A 371 20.74 24.09 -0.48
N LEU A 372 19.71 24.73 -1.04
CA LEU A 372 19.62 26.19 -1.04
C LEU A 372 19.52 26.74 0.40
N ILE A 373 18.92 26.00 1.34
CA ILE A 373 18.74 26.46 2.71
C ILE A 373 20.10 26.63 3.40
N ASN A 374 21.01 25.67 3.29
CA ASN A 374 22.37 25.82 3.84
C ASN A 374 23.14 26.96 3.18
N LYS A 375 23.00 27.15 1.85
CA LYS A 375 23.63 28.28 1.13
C LYS A 375 23.17 29.65 1.59
N LEU A 376 21.97 29.76 2.17
CA LEU A 376 21.41 31.01 2.70
C LEU A 376 21.71 31.23 4.18
N LEU A 377 22.11 30.18 4.91
CA LEU A 377 22.40 30.25 6.33
C LEU A 377 23.88 30.56 6.57
N PRO A 378 24.21 31.23 7.67
CA PRO A 378 25.60 31.56 7.99
C PRO A 378 26.42 30.35 8.51
N PHE A 379 25.79 29.19 8.68
CA PHE A 379 26.43 27.96 9.15
C PHE A 379 25.80 26.72 8.47
N ASP A 380 26.64 25.74 8.17
CA ASP A 380 26.21 24.47 7.59
C ASP A 380 25.46 23.63 8.64
N THR A 381 24.16 23.46 8.42
CA THR A 381 23.30 22.69 9.31
C THR A 381 23.04 21.32 8.70
N PRO A 382 23.27 20.21 9.43
CA PRO A 382 23.09 18.86 8.90
C PRO A 382 21.61 18.44 8.92
N TRP A 383 20.77 19.12 8.13
CA TRP A 383 19.31 19.02 8.15
C TRP A 383 18.77 17.60 7.98
N LEU A 384 19.43 16.74 7.22
CA LEU A 384 18.92 15.40 6.89
C LEU A 384 19.80 14.26 7.39
N PHE A 385 21.10 14.47 7.56
CA PHE A 385 22.03 13.38 7.91
C PHE A 385 22.44 13.33 9.39
N ASP A 386 22.04 14.31 10.20
CA ASP A 386 22.17 14.26 11.67
C ASP A 386 20.83 13.85 12.34
N PRO A 387 20.80 12.92 13.31
CA PRO A 387 19.56 12.45 13.94
C PRO A 387 18.70 13.54 14.57
N TRP A 388 19.31 14.56 15.18
CA TRP A 388 18.59 15.64 15.83
C TRP A 388 18.01 16.60 14.79
N TRP A 389 18.83 17.03 13.84
CA TRP A 389 18.40 17.97 12.80
C TRP A 389 17.42 17.35 11.81
N ALA A 390 17.53 16.06 11.48
CA ALA A 390 16.54 15.34 10.69
C ALA A 390 15.16 15.35 11.35
N ARG A 391 15.09 15.17 12.67
CA ARG A 391 13.84 15.30 13.45
C ARG A 391 13.28 16.72 13.41
N VAL A 392 14.15 17.73 13.53
CA VAL A 392 13.76 19.14 13.41
C VAL A 392 13.21 19.43 12.01
N SER A 393 13.88 18.98 10.96
CA SER A 393 13.46 19.13 9.56
C SER A 393 12.08 18.54 9.31
N VAL A 394 11.85 17.30 9.75
CA VAL A 394 10.57 16.60 9.61
C VAL A 394 9.44 17.38 10.30
N ILE A 395 9.67 17.90 11.52
CA ILE A 395 8.68 18.76 12.22
C ILE A 395 8.47 20.08 11.47
N LEU A 396 9.52 20.77 11.04
CA LEU A 396 9.43 22.08 10.38
C LEU A 396 8.63 22.00 9.07
N VAL A 397 8.94 21.01 8.23
CA VAL A 397 8.22 20.79 6.97
C VAL A 397 6.77 20.37 7.23
N SER A 398 6.54 19.50 8.23
CA SER A 398 5.18 19.14 8.66
C SER A 398 4.38 20.36 9.11
N VAL A 399 5.02 21.25 9.88
CA VAL A 399 4.40 22.48 10.37
C VAL A 399 4.06 23.41 9.22
N TRP A 400 4.94 23.56 8.23
CA TRP A 400 4.69 24.36 7.04
C TRP A 400 3.48 23.85 6.24
N LEU A 401 3.36 22.53 6.06
CA LEU A 401 2.25 21.89 5.36
C LEU A 401 0.92 21.95 6.15
N THR A 402 0.99 21.86 7.48
CA THR A 402 -0.20 21.74 8.36
C THR A 402 -0.75 23.10 8.81
N THR A 403 0.08 24.14 8.87
CA THR A 403 -0.33 25.49 9.32
C THR A 403 -1.52 26.07 8.54
N PRO A 404 -1.60 25.97 7.19
CA PRO A 404 -2.72 26.55 6.45
C PRO A 404 -4.06 25.89 6.79
N TYR A 405 -4.07 24.59 7.10
CA TYR A 405 -5.26 23.90 7.59
C TYR A 405 -5.76 24.54 8.88
N PHE A 406 -4.89 24.72 9.89
CA PHE A 406 -5.27 25.35 11.14
C PHE A 406 -5.63 26.83 10.99
N LEU A 407 -4.99 27.55 10.07
CA LEU A 407 -5.39 28.91 9.73
C LEU A 407 -6.85 28.95 9.25
N LEU A 408 -7.24 28.08 8.32
CA LEU A 408 -8.61 28.03 7.79
C LEU A 408 -9.63 27.61 8.85
N VAL A 409 -9.32 26.56 9.62
CA VAL A 409 -10.17 26.06 10.71
C VAL A 409 -10.38 27.14 11.78
N CYS A 410 -9.30 27.78 12.25
CA CYS A 410 -9.39 28.83 13.26
C CYS A 410 -10.13 30.06 12.74
N MET A 411 -9.95 30.46 11.47
CA MET A 411 -10.73 31.56 10.89
C MET A 411 -12.24 31.26 10.89
N GLY A 412 -12.64 30.05 10.48
CA GLY A 412 -14.05 29.64 10.51
C GLY A 412 -14.61 29.58 11.94
N ALA A 413 -13.84 29.00 12.87
CA ALA A 413 -14.24 28.88 14.28
C ALA A 413 -14.36 30.26 14.96
N LEU A 414 -13.43 31.19 14.70
CA LEU A 414 -13.49 32.55 15.25
C LEU A 414 -14.75 33.31 14.78
N GLN A 415 -15.20 33.09 13.54
CA GLN A 415 -16.42 33.71 13.00
C GLN A 415 -17.70 33.20 13.66
N ALA A 416 -17.67 32.00 14.26
CA ALA A 416 -18.82 31.44 14.94
C ALA A 416 -19.00 31.97 16.38
N ILE A 417 -18.01 32.69 16.93
CA ILE A 417 -18.07 33.25 18.27
C ILE A 417 -18.91 34.54 18.25
N PRO A 418 -20.02 34.63 19.00
CA PRO A 418 -20.82 35.85 19.06
C PRO A 418 -20.00 37.06 19.54
N GLY A 419 -20.06 38.17 18.79
CA GLY A 419 -19.33 39.40 19.11
C GLY A 419 -19.73 40.02 20.46
N GLU A 420 -20.98 39.82 20.86
CA GLU A 420 -21.55 40.31 22.13
C GLU A 420 -20.80 39.79 23.37
N LEU A 421 -20.28 38.55 23.34
CA LEU A 421 -19.49 38.00 24.45
C LEU A 421 -18.15 38.74 24.62
N VAL A 422 -17.57 39.17 23.50
CA VAL A 422 -16.32 39.95 23.48
C VAL A 422 -16.58 41.39 23.94
N GLU A 423 -17.72 41.96 23.58
CA GLU A 423 -18.13 43.31 24.00
C GLU A 423 -18.47 43.35 25.48
N ALA A 424 -19.28 42.42 25.98
CA ALA A 424 -19.62 42.29 27.40
C ALA A 424 -18.36 42.17 28.27
N ALA A 425 -17.42 41.29 27.89
CA ALA A 425 -16.15 41.16 28.62
C ALA A 425 -15.33 42.47 28.65
N ARG A 426 -15.40 43.31 27.61
CA ARG A 426 -14.73 44.61 27.61
C ARG A 426 -15.43 45.63 28.50
N VAL A 427 -16.76 45.59 28.57
CA VAL A 427 -17.55 46.40 29.52
C VAL A 427 -17.17 46.05 30.96
N ASP A 428 -16.93 44.77 31.25
CA ASP A 428 -16.43 44.27 32.54
C ASP A 428 -14.93 44.61 32.80
N GLY A 429 -14.30 45.40 31.95
CA GLY A 429 -12.91 45.85 32.11
C GLY A 429 -11.85 44.83 31.70
N ALA A 430 -12.21 43.74 31.02
CA ALA A 430 -11.22 42.75 30.59
C ALA A 430 -10.30 43.29 29.47
N GLY A 431 -8.99 43.21 29.70
CA GLY A 431 -7.96 43.54 28.70
C GLY A 431 -7.88 42.54 27.55
N ARG A 432 -7.20 42.90 26.46
CA ARG A 432 -7.13 42.09 25.22
C ARG A 432 -6.62 40.66 25.43
N TRP A 433 -5.67 40.47 26.33
CA TRP A 433 -5.15 39.14 26.69
C TRP A 433 -6.13 38.35 27.54
N GLN A 434 -6.83 39.01 28.47
CA GLN A 434 -7.86 38.38 29.30
C GLN A 434 -9.04 37.92 28.45
N VAL A 435 -9.54 38.77 27.53
CA VAL A 435 -10.59 38.39 26.58
C VAL A 435 -10.16 37.17 25.74
N PHE A 436 -8.92 37.17 25.23
CA PHE A 436 -8.43 36.03 24.47
C PHE A 436 -8.37 34.74 25.30
N ARG A 437 -7.74 34.78 26.48
CA ARG A 437 -7.51 33.59 27.30
C ARG A 437 -8.78 33.07 27.98
N LYS A 438 -9.68 33.97 28.39
CA LYS A 438 -10.88 33.62 29.17
C LYS A 438 -12.17 33.49 28.35
N VAL A 439 -12.24 34.11 27.17
CA VAL A 439 -13.45 34.08 26.33
C VAL A 439 -13.16 33.41 24.99
N THR A 440 -12.27 33.99 24.18
CA THR A 440 -12.07 33.54 22.79
C THR A 440 -11.47 32.13 22.70
N LEU A 441 -10.38 31.86 23.42
CA LEU A 441 -9.66 30.59 23.33
C LEU A 441 -10.48 29.42 23.87
N PRO A 442 -11.16 29.51 25.04
CA PRO A 442 -12.02 28.42 25.52
C PRO A 442 -13.15 28.10 24.53
N LEU A 443 -13.88 29.10 24.04
CA LEU A 443 -14.95 28.90 23.07
C LEU A 443 -14.44 28.32 21.75
N LEU A 444 -13.29 28.77 21.28
CA LEU A 444 -12.64 28.22 20.10
C LEU A 444 -12.24 26.76 20.31
N LEU A 445 -11.66 26.41 21.47
CA LEU A 445 -11.25 25.04 21.79
C LEU A 445 -12.43 24.07 21.79
N VAL A 446 -13.64 24.47 22.19
CA VAL A 446 -14.84 23.61 22.06
C VAL A 446 -15.06 23.18 20.60
N VAL A 447 -14.87 24.11 19.65
CA VAL A 447 -15.09 23.86 18.22
C VAL A 447 -13.93 23.10 17.58
N VAL A 448 -12.69 23.44 17.92
CA VAL A 448 -11.50 22.91 17.23
C VAL A 448 -10.92 21.64 17.86
N THR A 449 -11.28 21.28 19.09
CA THR A 449 -10.71 20.09 19.76
C THR A 449 -10.89 18.79 18.97
N PRO A 450 -12.08 18.47 18.40
CA PRO A 450 -12.23 17.29 17.54
C PRO A 450 -11.28 17.30 16.33
N LEU A 451 -11.02 18.48 15.77
CA LEU A 451 -10.12 18.68 14.64
C LEU A 451 -8.65 18.56 15.02
N LEU A 452 -8.28 18.98 16.24
CA LEU A 452 -6.95 18.75 16.81
C LEU A 452 -6.68 17.24 17.00
N ILE A 453 -7.67 16.49 17.49
CA ILE A 453 -7.57 15.03 17.66
C ILE A 453 -7.44 14.35 16.29
N ALA A 454 -8.26 14.73 15.31
CA ALA A 454 -8.17 14.20 13.95
C ALA A 454 -6.81 14.53 13.30
N SER A 455 -6.30 15.75 13.49
CA SER A 455 -4.98 16.15 12.98
C SER A 455 -3.84 15.41 13.68
N PHE A 456 -3.98 15.09 14.97
CA PHE A 456 -3.03 14.25 15.70
C PHE A 456 -3.02 12.83 15.13
N ALA A 457 -4.19 12.20 14.94
CA ALA A 457 -4.29 10.87 14.36
C ALA A 457 -3.73 10.79 12.92
N TYR A 458 -3.94 11.85 12.13
CA TYR A 458 -3.34 12.01 10.81
C TYR A 458 -1.81 12.07 10.90
N ASN A 459 -1.26 12.95 11.75
CA ASN A 459 0.20 13.10 11.88
C ASN A 459 0.88 11.87 12.51
N PHE A 460 0.19 11.14 13.38
CA PHE A 460 0.66 9.88 13.94
C PHE A 460 0.98 8.85 12.84
N ASN A 461 0.23 8.88 11.74
CA ASN A 461 0.39 7.96 10.60
C ASN A 461 0.88 8.68 9.33
N ASN A 462 1.57 9.82 9.45
CA ASN A 462 2.01 10.60 8.29
C ASN A 462 3.26 10.01 7.62
N PHE A 463 3.08 8.84 7.03
CA PHE A 463 4.11 8.07 6.33
C PHE A 463 4.83 8.91 5.28
N ASN A 464 4.07 9.63 4.44
CA ASN A 464 4.63 10.40 3.33
C ASN A 464 5.66 11.44 3.79
N ASN A 465 5.41 12.12 4.92
CA ASN A 465 6.34 13.12 5.42
C ASN A 465 7.72 12.52 5.71
N VAL A 466 7.75 11.44 6.51
CA VAL A 466 9.00 10.77 6.86
C VAL A 466 9.64 10.11 5.64
N PHE A 467 8.88 9.30 4.90
CA PHE A 467 9.38 8.51 3.79
C PHE A 467 9.96 9.39 2.66
N LEU A 468 9.24 10.43 2.25
CA LEU A 468 9.67 11.27 1.12
C LEU A 468 10.76 12.28 1.50
N LEU A 469 10.79 12.75 2.76
CA LEU A 469 11.76 13.74 3.20
C LEU A 469 13.10 13.10 3.61
N THR A 470 13.05 12.02 4.40
CA THR A 470 14.24 11.42 5.05
C THR A 470 14.40 9.93 4.78
N GLY A 471 13.37 9.25 4.26
CA GLY A 471 13.37 7.78 4.19
C GLY A 471 13.46 7.11 5.57
N GLY A 472 13.08 7.82 6.64
CA GLY A 472 13.26 7.36 8.03
C GLY A 472 14.67 7.53 8.60
N GLY A 473 15.62 8.00 7.79
CA GLY A 473 17.01 8.20 8.19
C GLY A 473 17.24 9.41 9.12
N PRO A 474 18.50 9.64 9.55
CA PRO A 474 19.67 8.75 9.35
C PRO A 474 19.54 7.43 10.12
N SER A 475 20.41 6.45 9.85
CA SER A 475 20.45 5.20 10.61
C SER A 475 20.65 5.47 12.09
N SER A 476 19.99 4.69 12.94
CA SER A 476 20.21 4.78 14.38
C SER A 476 21.44 3.98 14.81
N ASP A 477 22.05 4.40 15.92
CA ASP A 477 23.29 3.82 16.46
C ASP A 477 23.21 2.32 16.79
N ASP A 478 21.99 1.77 16.92
CA ASP A 478 21.74 0.37 17.28
C ASP A 478 21.61 -0.57 16.07
N GLN A 479 21.92 -0.11 14.86
CA GLN A 479 21.82 -0.87 13.60
C GLN A 479 20.42 -1.50 13.38
N SER A 480 19.39 -0.94 14.02
CA SER A 480 18.02 -1.38 13.82
C SER A 480 17.51 -1.02 12.43
N VAL A 481 16.44 -1.68 11.98
CA VAL A 481 15.78 -1.34 10.71
C VAL A 481 15.13 0.06 10.78
N ALA A 482 14.73 0.51 11.97
CA ALA A 482 14.20 1.85 12.18
C ALA A 482 15.33 2.88 12.23
N GLY A 483 15.27 3.91 11.40
CA GLY A 483 16.16 5.05 11.49
C GLY A 483 15.70 6.08 12.54
N ALA A 484 16.44 7.18 12.65
CA ALA A 484 16.26 8.19 13.68
C ALA A 484 14.93 8.96 13.60
N THR A 485 14.34 9.09 12.41
CA THR A 485 13.10 9.82 12.15
C THR A 485 11.90 8.91 11.86
N ASP A 486 12.11 7.59 11.86
CA ASP A 486 11.04 6.63 11.61
C ASP A 486 9.93 6.74 12.66
N ILE A 487 8.72 7.01 12.16
CA ILE A 487 7.48 6.86 12.92
C ILE A 487 7.00 5.42 12.82
N LEU A 488 6.05 5.01 13.66
CA LEU A 488 5.60 3.62 13.71
C LEU A 488 5.18 3.08 12.35
N ILE A 489 4.44 3.85 11.54
CA ILE A 489 4.01 3.38 10.22
C ILE A 489 5.16 3.25 9.22
N SER A 490 6.17 4.12 9.27
CA SER A 490 7.32 4.01 8.37
C SER A 490 8.24 2.87 8.80
N TYR A 491 8.45 2.67 10.10
CA TYR A 491 9.12 1.48 10.63
C TYR A 491 8.43 0.18 10.21
N THR A 492 7.10 0.09 10.36
CA THR A 492 6.31 -1.06 9.91
C THR A 492 6.47 -1.31 8.41
N TYR A 493 6.46 -0.25 7.61
CA TYR A 493 6.68 -0.35 6.16
C TYR A 493 8.05 -0.93 5.83
N LYS A 494 9.12 -0.46 6.49
CA LYS A 494 10.47 -0.99 6.28
C LYS A 494 10.56 -2.48 6.59
N LEU A 495 9.94 -2.89 7.69
CA LEU A 495 9.90 -4.29 8.10
C LEU A 495 9.18 -5.16 7.06
N ALA A 496 8.10 -4.66 6.47
CA ALA A 496 7.34 -5.41 5.46
C ALA A 496 7.96 -5.40 4.06
N PHE A 497 8.68 -4.34 3.66
CA PHE A 497 8.99 -4.10 2.26
C PHE A 497 10.45 -3.78 1.94
N GLU A 498 11.30 -3.37 2.90
CA GLU A 498 12.70 -3.03 2.60
C GLU A 498 13.62 -4.24 2.75
N ALA A 499 14.28 -4.62 1.64
CA ALA A 499 14.98 -5.88 1.43
C ALA A 499 16.33 -6.05 2.18
N GLY A 500 16.72 -5.13 3.04
CA GLY A 500 18.05 -5.14 3.66
C GLY A 500 18.30 -6.27 4.67
N LYS A 501 17.25 -6.83 5.30
CA LYS A 501 17.34 -7.90 6.31
C LYS A 501 16.24 -8.97 6.18
N GLY A 502 15.57 -9.04 5.03
CA GLY A 502 14.34 -9.81 4.85
C GLY A 502 13.07 -9.02 5.16
N GLN A 503 11.97 -9.41 4.52
CA GLN A 503 10.64 -8.83 4.65
C GLN A 503 9.80 -9.66 5.63
N ASP A 504 9.19 -9.04 6.64
CA ASP A 504 8.35 -9.72 7.63
C ASP A 504 6.95 -9.10 7.67
N TYR A 505 6.06 -9.62 6.83
CA TYR A 505 4.68 -9.17 6.72
C TYR A 505 3.85 -9.52 7.97
N GLY A 506 4.13 -10.67 8.59
CA GLY A 506 3.47 -11.14 9.81
C GLY A 506 3.72 -10.20 10.98
N LEU A 507 4.99 -9.92 11.27
CA LEU A 507 5.38 -9.00 12.33
C LEU A 507 4.94 -7.57 12.03
N ALA A 508 5.07 -7.10 10.79
CA ALA A 508 4.58 -5.78 10.39
C ALA A 508 3.05 -5.63 10.57
N SER A 509 2.30 -6.70 10.29
CA SER A 509 0.85 -6.72 10.51
C SER A 509 0.50 -6.69 12.00
N ALA A 510 1.24 -7.41 12.85
CA ALA A 510 1.07 -7.34 14.30
C ALA A 510 1.36 -5.93 14.84
N ILE A 511 2.42 -5.27 14.37
CA ILE A 511 2.73 -3.87 14.72
C ILE A 511 1.61 -2.93 14.24
N SER A 512 1.04 -3.15 13.06
CA SER A 512 -0.10 -2.38 12.56
C SER A 512 -1.33 -2.46 13.48
N ILE A 513 -1.57 -3.61 14.10
CA ILE A 513 -2.64 -3.78 15.09
C ILE A 513 -2.34 -3.03 16.38
N TYR A 514 -1.09 -3.04 16.87
CA TYR A 514 -0.68 -2.19 17.99
C TYR A 514 -0.91 -0.71 17.68
N ILE A 515 -0.51 -0.24 16.50
CA ILE A 515 -0.73 1.14 16.03
C ILE A 515 -2.22 1.46 16.08
N PHE A 516 -3.08 0.58 15.54
CA PHE A 516 -4.53 0.77 15.54
C PHE A 516 -5.07 0.98 16.97
N PHE A 517 -4.74 0.09 17.90
CA PHE A 517 -5.23 0.21 19.28
C PHE A 517 -4.69 1.43 20.01
N ILE A 518 -3.43 1.81 19.78
CA ILE A 518 -2.82 3.03 20.32
C ILE A 518 -3.60 4.26 19.83
N VAL A 519 -3.77 4.40 18.52
CA VAL A 519 -4.45 5.55 17.92
C VAL A 519 -5.92 5.58 18.33
N ALA A 520 -6.59 4.43 18.37
CA ALA A 520 -7.97 4.30 18.81
C ALA A 520 -8.14 4.71 20.29
N ALA A 521 -7.27 4.23 21.18
CA ALA A 521 -7.31 4.57 22.60
C ALA A 521 -7.06 6.07 22.84
N MET A 522 -6.09 6.66 22.13
CA MET A 522 -5.80 8.09 22.20
C MET A 522 -6.95 8.94 21.67
N SER A 523 -7.50 8.56 20.51
CA SER A 523 -8.61 9.27 19.88
C SER A 523 -9.88 9.18 20.72
N ALA A 524 -10.25 7.98 21.19
CA ALA A 524 -11.41 7.78 22.05
C ALA A 524 -11.31 8.60 23.34
N SER A 525 -10.13 8.60 23.98
CA SER A 525 -9.88 9.43 25.17
C SER A 525 -10.04 10.92 24.88
N GLY A 526 -9.59 11.38 23.71
CA GLY A 526 -9.78 12.75 23.23
C GLY A 526 -11.25 13.12 23.04
N PHE A 527 -12.01 12.28 22.33
CA PHE A 527 -13.44 12.51 22.06
C PHE A 527 -14.30 12.45 23.33
N LEU A 528 -13.99 11.56 24.27
CA LEU A 528 -14.70 11.49 25.54
C LEU A 528 -14.48 12.77 26.37
N ARG A 529 -13.26 13.31 26.35
CA ARG A 529 -12.94 14.58 27.02
C ARG A 529 -13.51 15.80 26.28
N SER A 530 -13.68 15.75 24.96
CA SER A 530 -14.29 16.86 24.21
C SER A 530 -15.77 17.04 24.52
N LYS A 531 -16.51 15.96 24.81
CA LYS A 531 -17.90 16.06 25.31
C LYS A 531 -18.02 16.85 26.62
N ALA A 532 -17.01 16.78 27.49
CA ALA A 532 -16.97 17.60 28.70
C ALA A 532 -16.81 19.10 28.39
N LEU A 533 -16.19 19.46 27.26
CA LEU A 533 -16.09 20.84 26.78
C LEU A 533 -17.40 21.33 26.16
N GLU A 534 -18.17 20.47 25.52
CA GLU A 534 -19.49 20.81 24.97
C GLU A 534 -20.50 21.16 26.07
N ASN A 535 -20.42 20.50 27.23
CA ASN A 535 -21.28 20.77 28.39
C ASN A 535 -20.99 22.11 29.11
N MET A 536 -19.99 22.89 28.66
CA MET A 536 -19.72 24.24 29.15
C MET A 536 -20.37 25.34 28.30
N LYS A 537 -21.03 24.98 27.19
CA LYS A 537 -21.99 25.86 26.49
C LYS A 537 -23.29 25.91 27.26
#